data_AF-A0A848ZFQ6-F1
#
_entry.id   AF-A0A848ZFQ6-F1
#
_cell.length_a   1.000
_cell.length_b   1.000
_cell.length_c   1.000
_cell.angle_alpha   90.00
_cell.angle_beta   90.00
_cell.angle_gamma   90.00
#
_symmetry.space_group_name_H-M   'P 1'
#
loop_
_entity.id
_entity.type
_entity.pdbx_description
1 polymer ?
#
loop_
_entity_poly.entity_id
_entity_poly.type
_entity_poly.pdbx_seq_one_letter_code
_entity_poly.pdbx_strand_id
1 'polypeptide(L)'
;MYIMDSDRIFLGQFNDHFDRINDELDRTLSTHVPLIESIGNHSLLGEGKRLRPLLFVLASRLCGYQGEDAYRFSTIFEYIHTASLLHDDVIDNGHIRRKKPSVNHVWGNSAAVLSGDFLYSKSFSIAVACKNLEFLKVLTDTTTRMAEGQVLELVHTHNWNITKDEYMEIIISKTAVLISAACACGAIISGAEKGAVNHLAQFGFNCGVAFQLMDDLLDYTSSQN
;
A
#
# COMPACT_ATOMS: atom_id res chain seq x y z
N MET A 1 3.05 27.17 4.31
CA MET A 1 1.79 27.30 5.09
C MET A 1 0.55 27.25 4.20
N TYR A 2 0.45 28.02 3.11
CA TYR A 2 -0.76 28.08 2.26
C TYR A 2 -1.19 26.78 1.53
N ILE A 3 -0.28 25.83 1.30
CA ILE A 3 -0.55 24.62 0.50
C ILE A 3 -1.29 23.53 1.30
N MET A 4 -1.13 23.49 2.63
CA MET A 4 -1.74 22.42 3.46
C MET A 4 -3.28 22.55 3.59
N ASP A 5 -3.83 23.74 3.37
CA ASP A 5 -5.29 23.96 3.42
C ASP A 5 -6.00 23.45 2.16
N SER A 6 -5.43 23.68 0.97
CA SER A 6 -6.01 23.18 -0.29
C SER A 6 -6.07 21.65 -0.33
N ASP A 7 -5.03 20.98 0.16
CA ASP A 7 -4.96 19.51 0.17
C ASP A 7 -6.00 18.91 1.14
N ARG A 8 -6.19 19.53 2.32
CA ARG A 8 -7.24 19.13 3.27
C ARG A 8 -8.63 19.34 2.72
N ILE A 9 -8.88 20.48 2.06
CA ILE A 9 -10.18 20.76 1.42
C ILE A 9 -10.46 19.76 0.29
N PHE A 10 -9.46 19.45 -0.55
CA PHE A 10 -9.62 18.49 -1.65
C PHE A 10 -9.83 17.05 -1.14
N LEU A 11 -9.08 16.60 -0.14
CA LEU A 11 -9.27 15.24 0.42
C LEU A 11 -10.56 15.12 1.23
N GLY A 12 -11.06 16.22 1.82
CA GLY A 12 -12.29 16.25 2.59
C GLY A 12 -13.55 15.80 1.84
N GLN A 13 -13.56 15.89 0.50
CA GLN A 13 -14.66 15.38 -0.32
C GLN A 13 -14.77 13.84 -0.31
N PHE A 14 -13.72 13.14 0.13
CA PHE A 14 -13.65 11.68 0.19
C PHE A 14 -13.75 11.13 1.63
N ASN A 15 -14.13 11.94 2.62
CA ASN A 15 -14.20 11.51 4.02
C ASN A 15 -15.10 10.28 4.24
N ASP A 16 -16.27 10.20 3.60
CA ASP A 16 -17.14 8.99 3.66
C ASP A 16 -16.38 7.72 3.23
N HIS A 17 -15.56 7.81 2.17
CA HIS A 17 -14.74 6.69 1.74
C HIS A 17 -13.66 6.37 2.77
N PHE A 18 -12.99 7.37 3.35
CA PHE A 18 -11.96 7.13 4.37
C PHE A 18 -12.52 6.49 5.64
N ASP A 19 -13.66 6.97 6.14
CA ASP A 19 -14.34 6.40 7.31
C ASP A 19 -14.69 4.93 7.05
N ARG A 20 -15.29 4.64 5.89
CA ARG A 20 -15.72 3.28 5.50
C ARG A 20 -14.55 2.36 5.12
N ILE A 21 -13.38 2.90 4.75
CA ILE A 21 -12.11 2.17 4.64
C ILE A 21 -11.56 1.82 6.03
N ASN A 22 -11.56 2.78 6.97
CA ASN A 22 -11.06 2.56 8.33
C ASN A 22 -11.94 1.54 9.08
N ASP A 23 -13.27 1.63 8.97
CA ASP A 23 -14.21 0.64 9.52
C ASP A 23 -13.96 -0.79 9.00
N GLU A 24 -13.57 -0.95 7.74
CA GLU A 24 -13.19 -2.25 7.17
C GLU A 24 -11.79 -2.69 7.62
N LEU A 25 -10.84 -1.77 7.78
CA LEU A 25 -9.51 -2.07 8.34
C LEU A 25 -9.63 -2.60 9.76
N ASP A 26 -10.35 -1.91 10.65
CA ASP A 26 -10.57 -2.34 12.04
C ASP A 26 -11.25 -3.73 12.09
N ARG A 27 -12.35 -3.88 11.36
CA ARG A 27 -13.13 -5.12 11.32
C ARG A 27 -12.34 -6.30 10.76
N THR A 28 -11.51 -6.07 9.75
CA THR A 28 -10.71 -7.13 9.14
C THR A 28 -9.38 -7.38 9.85
N LEU A 29 -8.89 -6.46 10.68
CA LEU A 29 -7.68 -6.67 11.49
C LEU A 29 -7.96 -7.58 12.71
N SER A 30 -9.18 -7.51 13.25
CA SER A 30 -9.64 -8.27 14.42
C SER A 30 -9.18 -9.74 14.40
N THR A 31 -8.56 -10.16 15.51
CA THR A 31 -7.88 -11.46 15.67
C THR A 31 -7.83 -11.85 17.15
N HIS A 32 -7.70 -13.15 17.45
CA HIS A 32 -7.63 -13.65 18.83
C HIS A 32 -6.23 -13.48 19.48
N VAL A 33 -5.29 -12.80 18.80
CA VAL A 33 -3.91 -12.58 19.25
C VAL A 33 -3.70 -11.07 19.51
N PRO A 34 -3.80 -10.60 20.76
CA PRO A 34 -3.78 -9.16 21.08
C PRO A 34 -2.51 -8.41 20.62
N LEU A 35 -1.38 -9.12 20.48
CA LEU A 35 -0.13 -8.54 19.97
C LEU A 35 -0.25 -8.13 18.50
N ILE A 36 -0.90 -8.95 17.66
CA ILE A 36 -1.09 -8.67 16.23
C ILE A 36 -2.03 -7.47 16.07
N GLU A 37 -3.11 -7.41 16.85
CA GLU A 37 -4.01 -6.26 16.86
C GLU A 37 -3.30 -4.98 17.34
N SER A 38 -2.46 -5.06 18.38
CA SER A 38 -1.67 -3.92 18.87
C SER A 38 -0.69 -3.38 17.82
N ILE A 39 0.03 -4.28 17.12
CA ILE A 39 0.98 -3.92 16.06
C ILE A 39 0.25 -3.38 14.84
N GLY A 40 -0.85 -4.04 14.44
CA GLY A 40 -1.72 -3.59 13.36
C GLY A 40 -2.26 -2.19 13.62
N ASN A 41 -2.80 -1.93 14.81
CA ASN A 41 -3.32 -0.61 15.18
C ASN A 41 -2.23 0.46 15.21
N HIS A 42 -1.01 0.14 15.64
CA HIS A 42 0.12 1.09 15.63
C HIS A 42 0.51 1.51 14.20
N SER A 43 0.57 0.56 13.27
CA SER A 43 1.05 0.77 11.89
C SER A 43 -0.04 1.20 10.91
N LEU A 44 -1.21 0.56 10.95
CA LEU A 44 -2.36 0.86 10.08
C LEU A 44 -3.03 2.16 10.53
N LEU A 45 -3.52 2.22 11.77
CA LEU A 45 -4.34 3.33 12.29
C LEU A 45 -3.55 4.59 12.65
N GLY A 46 -2.29 4.69 12.22
CA GLY A 46 -1.57 5.96 12.15
C GLY A 46 -2.12 6.89 11.05
N GLU A 47 -1.53 8.08 10.93
CA GLU A 47 -1.88 9.16 9.97
C GLU A 47 -1.56 8.83 8.49
N GLY A 48 -1.93 7.64 8.02
CA GLY A 48 -1.83 7.26 6.62
C GLY A 48 -2.90 7.97 5.78
N LYS A 49 -2.51 8.53 4.63
CA LYS A 49 -3.44 9.20 3.67
C LYS A 49 -4.44 8.25 2.98
N ARG A 50 -4.43 6.94 3.29
CA ARG A 50 -5.28 5.88 2.70
C ARG A 50 -5.41 5.92 1.17
N LEU A 51 -4.39 6.39 0.46
CA LEU A 51 -4.46 6.62 -0.99
C LEU A 51 -4.67 5.33 -1.78
N ARG A 52 -3.99 4.24 -1.41
CA ARG A 52 -4.12 2.92 -2.07
C ARG A 52 -5.56 2.38 -2.00
N PRO A 53 -6.19 2.24 -0.83
CA PRO A 53 -7.59 1.80 -0.76
C PRO A 53 -8.57 2.81 -1.37
N LEU A 54 -8.34 4.13 -1.25
CA LEU A 54 -9.20 5.13 -1.90
C LEU A 54 -9.16 4.98 -3.43
N LEU A 55 -7.98 4.84 -4.03
CA LEU A 55 -7.82 4.67 -5.48
C LEU A 55 -8.50 3.39 -5.98
N PHE A 56 -8.44 2.30 -5.23
CA PHE A 56 -9.21 1.08 -5.52
C PHE A 56 -10.72 1.35 -5.57
N VAL A 57 -11.26 2.00 -4.53
CA VAL A 57 -12.69 2.33 -4.45
C VAL A 57 -13.09 3.23 -5.62
N LEU A 58 -12.38 4.34 -5.84
CA LEU A 58 -12.66 5.28 -6.93
C LEU A 58 -12.57 4.64 -8.31
N ALA A 59 -11.59 3.77 -8.56
CA ALA A 59 -11.49 2.99 -9.79
C ALA A 59 -12.69 2.06 -9.99
N SER A 60 -13.15 1.38 -8.92
CA SER A 60 -14.35 0.53 -9.00
C SER A 60 -15.64 1.34 -9.26
N ARG A 61 -15.81 2.49 -8.59
CA ARG A 61 -16.96 3.39 -8.81
C ARG A 61 -16.95 3.98 -10.23
N LEU A 62 -15.79 4.36 -10.77
CA LEU A 62 -15.64 4.83 -12.14
C LEU A 62 -16.05 3.78 -13.18
N CYS A 63 -15.76 2.51 -12.90
CA CYS A 63 -16.21 1.37 -13.71
C CYS A 63 -17.65 0.91 -13.39
N GLY A 64 -18.41 1.66 -12.58
CA GLY A 64 -19.83 1.44 -12.32
C GLY A 64 -20.16 0.47 -11.18
N TYR A 65 -19.19 -0.05 -10.45
CA TYR A 65 -19.43 -1.01 -9.37
C TYR A 65 -20.17 -0.37 -8.19
N GLN A 66 -21.26 -1.00 -7.74
CA GLN A 66 -22.09 -0.54 -6.62
C GLN A 66 -21.96 -1.44 -5.37
N GLY A 67 -21.11 -2.47 -5.40
CA GLY A 67 -20.90 -3.34 -4.24
C GLY A 67 -20.21 -2.61 -3.08
N GLU A 68 -20.62 -2.92 -1.86
CA GLU A 68 -20.04 -2.32 -0.63
C GLU A 68 -18.83 -3.11 -0.10
N ASP A 69 -18.68 -4.36 -0.54
CA ASP A 69 -17.47 -5.15 -0.41
C ASP A 69 -16.25 -4.54 -1.12
N ALA A 70 -16.44 -3.54 -2.00
CA ALA A 70 -15.34 -2.71 -2.53
C ALA A 70 -14.48 -2.11 -1.41
N TYR A 71 -15.07 -1.62 -0.32
CA TYR A 71 -14.30 -1.07 0.81
C TYR A 71 -13.49 -2.16 1.50
N ARG A 72 -14.10 -3.33 1.75
CA ARG A 72 -13.40 -4.49 2.31
C ARG A 72 -12.25 -4.97 1.43
N PHE A 73 -12.45 -5.04 0.11
CA PHE A 73 -11.42 -5.44 -0.84
C PHE A 73 -10.31 -4.39 -0.98
N SER A 74 -10.62 -3.11 -0.78
CA SER A 74 -9.61 -2.04 -0.80
C SER A 74 -8.53 -2.20 0.29
N THR A 75 -8.89 -2.77 1.45
CA THR A 75 -7.97 -2.99 2.58
C THR A 75 -6.76 -3.85 2.24
N ILE A 76 -6.89 -4.75 1.25
CA ILE A 76 -5.82 -5.63 0.74
C ILE A 76 -4.55 -4.82 0.42
N PHE A 77 -4.72 -3.67 -0.23
CA PHE A 77 -3.59 -2.84 -0.70
C PHE A 77 -2.94 -2.05 0.44
N GLU A 78 -3.68 -1.69 1.48
CA GLU A 78 -3.12 -1.08 2.69
C GLU A 78 -2.43 -2.14 3.58
N TYR A 79 -2.95 -3.37 3.63
CA TYR A 79 -2.31 -4.50 4.31
C TYR A 79 -1.00 -4.93 3.67
N ILE A 80 -0.96 -5.07 2.34
CA ILE A 80 0.30 -5.40 1.63
C ILE A 80 1.33 -4.27 1.80
N HIS A 81 0.91 -3.01 1.68
CA HIS A 81 1.79 -1.87 1.93
C HIS A 81 2.31 -1.84 3.37
N THR A 82 1.47 -2.13 4.36
CA THR A 82 1.88 -2.12 5.76
C THR A 82 2.76 -3.33 6.09
N ALA A 83 2.50 -4.49 5.49
CA ALA A 83 3.35 -5.66 5.61
C ALA A 83 4.76 -5.39 5.07
N SER A 84 4.88 -4.75 3.89
CA SER A 84 6.19 -4.38 3.36
C SER A 84 6.91 -3.41 4.29
N LEU A 85 6.23 -2.37 4.81
CA LEU A 85 6.84 -1.44 5.78
C LEU A 85 7.32 -2.13 7.08
N LEU A 86 6.61 -3.14 7.57
CA LEU A 86 7.02 -3.93 8.75
C LEU A 86 8.27 -4.78 8.48
N HIS A 87 8.43 -5.27 7.25
CA HIS A 87 9.60 -6.03 6.82
C HIS A 87 10.79 -5.09 6.53
N ASP A 88 10.56 -3.97 5.84
CA ASP A 88 11.55 -2.93 5.55
C ASP A 88 12.17 -2.37 6.85
N ASP A 89 11.35 -2.04 7.87
CA ASP A 89 11.84 -1.54 9.16
C ASP A 89 12.83 -2.50 9.86
N VAL A 90 12.69 -3.81 9.64
CA VAL A 90 13.59 -4.85 10.14
C VAL A 90 14.88 -4.94 9.31
N ILE A 91 14.79 -4.80 7.99
CA ILE A 91 15.93 -4.84 7.07
C ILE A 91 16.83 -3.60 7.28
N ASP A 92 16.22 -2.42 7.33
CA ASP A 92 16.90 -1.13 7.40
C ASP A 92 17.42 -0.78 8.81
N ASN A 93 17.06 -1.58 9.83
CA ASN A 93 17.24 -1.25 11.26
C ASN A 93 16.63 0.11 11.63
N GLY A 94 15.51 0.48 10.99
CA GLY A 94 14.83 1.74 11.23
C GLY A 94 14.37 1.86 12.69
N HIS A 95 14.76 2.94 13.38
CA HIS A 95 14.34 3.21 14.77
C HIS A 95 13.06 4.04 14.88
N ILE A 96 12.71 4.81 13.84
CA ILE A 96 11.58 5.75 13.81
C ILE A 96 10.89 5.66 12.45
N ARG A 97 9.56 5.56 12.42
CA ARG A 97 8.73 5.70 11.22
C ARG A 97 7.51 6.57 11.51
N ARG A 98 7.20 7.52 10.59
CA ARG A 98 6.07 8.49 10.74
C ARG A 98 6.01 9.17 12.12
N LYS A 99 7.16 9.69 12.59
CA LYS A 99 7.33 10.33 13.92
C LYS A 99 7.01 9.44 15.15
N LYS A 100 6.77 8.13 14.97
CA LYS A 100 6.63 7.13 16.04
C LYS A 100 7.82 6.17 16.04
N PRO A 101 8.11 5.49 17.17
CA PRO A 101 8.97 4.31 17.16
C PRO A 101 8.48 3.26 16.16
N SER A 102 9.42 2.64 15.43
CA SER A 102 9.15 1.53 14.52
C SER A 102 8.72 0.26 15.30
N VAL A 103 8.02 -0.66 14.63
CA VAL A 103 7.46 -1.86 15.29
C VAL A 103 8.56 -2.78 15.80
N ASN A 104 9.65 -2.93 15.05
CA ASN A 104 10.80 -3.71 15.46
C ASN A 104 11.55 -3.09 16.66
N HIS A 105 11.52 -1.76 16.82
CA HIS A 105 12.09 -1.12 18.01
C HIS A 105 11.24 -1.35 19.28
N VAL A 106 9.91 -1.39 19.16
CA VAL A 106 8.99 -1.56 20.31
C VAL A 106 8.76 -3.02 20.68
N TRP A 107 8.57 -3.90 19.69
CA TRP A 107 8.18 -5.31 19.89
C TRP A 107 9.22 -6.32 19.38
N GLY A 108 10.33 -5.87 18.80
CA GLY A 108 11.41 -6.72 18.29
C GLY A 108 11.20 -7.22 16.85
N ASN A 109 12.30 -7.56 16.17
CA ASN A 109 12.30 -7.98 14.77
C ASN A 109 11.34 -9.17 14.51
N SER A 110 11.31 -10.16 15.39
CA SER A 110 10.42 -11.33 15.24
C SER A 110 8.94 -10.97 15.25
N ALA A 111 8.52 -9.99 16.06
CA ALA A 111 7.13 -9.54 16.09
C ALA A 111 6.76 -8.74 14.85
N ALA A 112 7.68 -7.93 14.33
CA ALA A 112 7.50 -7.18 13.08
C ALA A 112 7.35 -8.13 11.87
N VAL A 113 8.26 -9.09 11.70
CA VAL A 113 8.21 -10.09 10.61
C VAL A 113 6.91 -10.88 10.64
N LEU A 114 6.58 -11.50 11.78
CA LEU A 114 5.36 -12.33 11.92
C LEU A 114 4.07 -11.52 11.75
N SER A 115 4.08 -10.22 12.08
CA SER A 115 2.93 -9.34 11.84
C SER A 115 2.79 -8.96 10.36
N GLY A 116 3.90 -8.77 9.64
CA GLY A 116 3.90 -8.62 8.18
C GLY A 116 3.38 -9.89 7.50
N ASP A 117 3.82 -11.07 7.93
CA ASP A 117 3.35 -12.37 7.42
C ASP A 117 1.83 -12.55 7.66
N PHE A 118 1.34 -12.14 8.83
CA PHE A 118 -0.09 -12.12 9.13
C PHE A 118 -0.87 -11.18 8.20
N LEU A 119 -0.38 -9.96 7.97
CA LEU A 119 -1.06 -9.00 7.08
C LEU A 119 -1.08 -9.47 5.62
N TYR A 120 0.01 -10.08 5.12
CA TYR A 120 0.02 -10.76 3.82
C TYR A 120 -0.98 -11.91 3.77
N SER A 121 -0.99 -12.80 4.76
CA SER A 121 -1.94 -13.91 4.83
C SER A 121 -3.39 -13.43 4.87
N LYS A 122 -3.67 -12.36 5.63
CA LYS A 122 -5.00 -11.73 5.72
C LYS A 122 -5.42 -11.09 4.40
N SER A 123 -4.51 -10.41 3.69
CA SER A 123 -4.82 -9.79 2.41
C SER A 123 -5.20 -10.85 1.36
N PHE A 124 -4.48 -11.98 1.29
CA PHE A 124 -4.86 -13.12 0.43
C PHE A 124 -6.17 -13.78 0.86
N SER A 125 -6.45 -13.91 2.17
CA SER A 125 -7.72 -14.42 2.68
C SER A 125 -8.91 -13.57 2.21
N ILE A 126 -8.77 -12.24 2.22
CA ILE A 126 -9.78 -11.31 1.68
C ILE A 126 -9.86 -11.41 0.15
N ALA A 127 -8.73 -11.53 -0.54
CA ALA A 127 -8.67 -11.66 -2.00
C ALA A 127 -9.37 -12.93 -2.53
N VAL A 128 -9.27 -14.06 -1.81
CA VAL A 128 -10.00 -15.29 -2.16
C VAL A 128 -11.51 -15.09 -2.05
N ALA A 129 -11.98 -14.23 -1.14
CA ALA A 129 -13.39 -13.89 -1.02
C ALA A 129 -13.94 -13.07 -2.22
N CYS A 130 -13.07 -12.43 -3.02
CA CYS A 130 -13.46 -11.79 -4.29
C CYS A 130 -13.93 -12.82 -5.34
N LYS A 131 -13.55 -14.10 -5.22
CA LYS A 131 -13.87 -15.19 -6.17
C LYS A 131 -13.53 -14.88 -7.64
N ASN A 132 -12.54 -14.01 -7.86
CA ASN A 132 -12.12 -13.56 -9.18
C ASN A 132 -10.65 -13.94 -9.42
N LEU A 133 -10.40 -14.81 -10.39
CA LEU A 133 -9.06 -15.32 -10.70
C LEU A 133 -8.16 -14.27 -11.36
N GLU A 134 -8.72 -13.30 -12.09
CA GLU A 134 -7.95 -12.20 -12.71
C GLU A 134 -7.48 -11.23 -11.64
N PHE A 135 -8.33 -10.92 -10.66
CA PHE A 135 -7.96 -10.16 -9.46
C PHE A 135 -6.82 -10.85 -8.69
N LEU A 136 -6.99 -12.15 -8.40
CA LEU A 136 -5.98 -12.92 -7.66
C LEU A 136 -4.65 -12.95 -8.41
N LYS A 137 -4.68 -13.14 -9.74
CA LYS A 137 -3.47 -13.12 -10.56
C LYS A 137 -2.76 -11.76 -10.51
N VAL A 138 -3.46 -10.66 -10.74
CA VAL A 138 -2.86 -9.31 -10.66
C VAL A 138 -2.27 -9.07 -9.28
N LEU A 139 -2.93 -9.52 -8.21
CA LEU A 139 -2.42 -9.41 -6.86
C LEU A 139 -1.13 -10.23 -6.65
N THR A 140 -1.11 -11.51 -7.04
CA THR A 140 0.07 -12.38 -6.85
C THR A 140 1.25 -11.94 -7.69
N ASP A 141 1.02 -11.55 -8.95
CA ASP A 141 2.06 -11.05 -9.85
C ASP A 141 2.68 -9.75 -9.26
N THR A 142 1.84 -8.87 -8.70
CA THR A 142 2.27 -7.64 -8.03
C THR A 142 3.10 -7.92 -6.77
N THR A 143 2.62 -8.78 -5.86
CA THR A 143 3.36 -9.10 -4.62
C THR A 143 4.67 -9.82 -4.89
N THR A 144 4.75 -10.60 -5.98
CA THR A 144 5.99 -11.24 -6.42
C THR A 144 7.00 -10.20 -6.85
N ARG A 145 6.59 -9.28 -7.73
CA ARG A 145 7.45 -8.17 -8.19
C ARG A 145 7.87 -7.23 -7.06
N MET A 146 7.02 -7.00 -6.06
CA MET A 146 7.41 -6.24 -4.85
C MET A 146 8.54 -6.92 -4.08
N ALA A 147 8.47 -8.24 -3.87
CA ALA A 147 9.52 -8.99 -3.21
C ALA A 147 10.82 -9.01 -4.03
N GLU A 148 10.73 -9.18 -5.36
CA GLU A 148 11.87 -9.08 -6.27
C GLU A 148 12.53 -7.70 -6.20
N GLY A 149 11.73 -6.61 -6.20
CA GLY A 149 12.20 -5.24 -6.05
C GLY A 149 12.95 -5.00 -4.73
N GLN A 150 12.45 -5.56 -3.62
CA GLN A 150 13.11 -5.45 -2.31
C GLN A 150 14.43 -6.24 -2.25
N VAL A 151 14.52 -7.38 -2.95
CA VAL A 151 15.79 -8.12 -3.10
C VAL A 151 16.77 -7.39 -4.00
N LEU A 152 16.30 -6.74 -5.07
CA LEU A 152 17.15 -5.90 -5.93
C LEU A 152 17.72 -4.69 -5.17
N GLU A 153 16.90 -4.01 -4.35
CA GLU A 153 17.37 -2.92 -3.47
C GLU A 153 18.48 -3.41 -2.52
N LEU A 154 18.30 -4.56 -1.89
CA LEU A 154 19.31 -5.18 -1.03
C LEU A 154 20.61 -5.50 -1.78
N VAL A 155 20.53 -6.01 -3.02
CA VAL A 155 21.70 -6.30 -3.87
C VAL A 155 22.44 -5.02 -4.30
N HIS A 156 21.71 -3.93 -4.54
CA HIS A 156 22.28 -2.63 -4.91
C HIS A 156 22.63 -1.74 -3.72
N THR A 157 22.45 -2.20 -2.48
CA THR A 157 22.81 -1.46 -1.27
C THR A 157 24.31 -1.14 -1.27
N HIS A 158 24.64 0.14 -1.09
CA HIS A 158 26.00 0.71 -1.22
C HIS A 158 26.65 0.62 -2.62
N ASN A 159 25.90 0.29 -3.68
CA ASN A 159 26.41 0.30 -5.05
C ASN A 159 26.32 1.72 -5.68
N TRP A 160 27.39 2.50 -5.55
CA TRP A 160 27.50 3.84 -6.16
C TRP A 160 27.50 3.88 -7.70
N ASN A 161 27.59 2.72 -8.37
CA ASN A 161 27.53 2.60 -9.82
C ASN A 161 26.14 2.20 -10.33
N ILE A 162 25.11 2.24 -9.47
CA ILE A 162 23.73 1.96 -9.88
C ILE A 162 23.31 2.86 -11.05
N THR A 163 22.79 2.24 -12.10
CA THR A 163 22.27 2.95 -13.27
C THR A 163 20.90 3.55 -12.97
N LYS A 164 20.50 4.54 -13.77
CA LYS A 164 19.15 5.11 -13.68
C LYS A 164 18.07 4.04 -13.85
N ASP A 165 18.26 3.08 -14.76
CA ASP A 165 17.24 2.08 -15.08
C ASP A 165 17.09 1.05 -13.95
N GLU A 166 18.18 0.66 -13.27
CA GLU A 166 18.14 -0.18 -12.06
C GLU A 166 17.44 0.54 -10.90
N TYR A 167 17.77 1.82 -10.66
CA TYR A 167 17.06 2.65 -9.66
C TYR A 167 15.56 2.77 -9.98
N MET A 168 15.21 3.05 -11.24
CA MET A 168 13.81 3.13 -11.67
C MET A 168 13.08 1.80 -11.43
N GLU A 169 13.68 0.66 -11.74
CA GLU A 169 13.06 -0.66 -11.53
C GLU A 169 12.80 -0.97 -10.04
N ILE A 170 13.72 -0.58 -9.15
CA ILE A 170 13.54 -0.70 -7.69
C ILE A 170 12.34 0.13 -7.22
N ILE A 171 12.30 1.44 -7.52
CA ILE A 171 11.22 2.32 -7.04
C ILE A 171 9.85 1.96 -7.64
N ILE A 172 9.85 1.51 -8.90
CA ILE A 172 8.65 1.00 -9.58
C ILE A 172 8.12 -0.22 -8.83
N SER A 173 8.99 -1.19 -8.56
CA SER A 173 8.63 -2.47 -7.95
C SER A 173 8.21 -2.36 -6.49
N LYS A 174 8.67 -1.35 -5.74
CA LYS A 174 8.19 -1.10 -4.35
C LYS A 174 6.83 -0.39 -4.30
N THR A 175 6.68 0.75 -4.97
CA THR A 175 5.51 1.63 -4.79
C THR A 175 4.56 1.65 -5.99
N ALA A 176 5.07 1.75 -7.22
CA ALA A 176 4.23 2.00 -8.39
C ALA A 176 3.36 0.80 -8.78
N VAL A 177 3.90 -0.41 -8.69
CA VAL A 177 3.16 -1.65 -9.03
C VAL A 177 1.96 -1.88 -8.09
N LEU A 178 2.07 -1.55 -6.80
CA LEU A 178 0.96 -1.74 -5.86
C LEU A 178 -0.17 -0.73 -6.08
N ILE A 179 0.15 0.51 -6.47
CA ILE A 179 -0.85 1.53 -6.83
C ILE A 179 -1.51 1.20 -8.18
N SER A 180 -0.72 0.72 -9.16
CA SER A 180 -1.23 0.17 -10.42
C SER A 180 -2.22 -0.97 -10.19
N ALA A 181 -1.85 -1.93 -9.33
CA ALA A 181 -2.71 -3.06 -8.97
C ALA A 181 -3.98 -2.63 -8.25
N ALA A 182 -3.94 -1.63 -7.36
CA ALA A 182 -5.14 -1.10 -6.72
C ALA A 182 -6.15 -0.55 -7.74
N CYS A 183 -5.70 0.26 -8.69
CA CYS A 183 -6.56 0.79 -9.76
C CYS A 183 -7.07 -0.31 -10.70
N ALA A 184 -6.20 -1.22 -11.13
CA ALA A 184 -6.54 -2.34 -12.01
C ALA A 184 -7.56 -3.30 -11.37
N CYS A 185 -7.33 -3.71 -10.13
CA CYS A 185 -8.21 -4.61 -9.40
C CYS A 185 -9.57 -3.97 -9.09
N GLY A 186 -9.63 -2.65 -8.86
CA GLY A 186 -10.89 -1.91 -8.76
C GLY A 186 -11.74 -2.03 -10.04
N ALA A 187 -11.10 -1.90 -11.21
CA ALA A 187 -11.76 -2.14 -12.49
C ALA A 187 -12.18 -3.61 -12.69
N ILE A 188 -11.33 -4.57 -12.30
CA ILE A 188 -11.59 -6.02 -12.44
C ILE A 188 -12.80 -6.46 -11.60
N ILE A 189 -12.95 -6.02 -10.34
CA ILE A 189 -14.15 -6.36 -9.54
C ILE A 189 -15.44 -5.79 -10.14
N SER A 190 -15.31 -4.72 -10.93
CA SER A 190 -16.44 -4.07 -11.61
C SER A 190 -16.95 -4.84 -12.83
N GLY A 191 -16.23 -5.87 -13.28
CA GLY A 191 -16.48 -6.51 -14.57
C GLY A 191 -16.15 -5.62 -15.78
N ALA A 192 -15.26 -4.64 -15.59
CA ALA A 192 -14.87 -3.71 -16.64
C ALA A 192 -14.15 -4.43 -17.80
N GLU A 193 -14.25 -3.86 -19.00
CA GLU A 193 -13.49 -4.37 -20.15
C GLU A 193 -11.98 -4.20 -19.98
N LYS A 194 -11.20 -5.06 -20.65
CA LYS A 194 -9.73 -5.04 -20.58
C LYS A 194 -9.11 -3.69 -20.95
N GLY A 195 -9.74 -2.91 -21.82
CA GLY A 195 -9.32 -1.54 -22.14
C GLY A 195 -9.35 -0.64 -20.90
N ALA A 196 -10.47 -0.61 -20.18
CA ALA A 196 -10.61 0.17 -18.95
C ALA A 196 -9.66 -0.31 -17.84
N VAL A 197 -9.50 -1.64 -17.66
CA VAL A 197 -8.55 -2.22 -16.70
C VAL A 197 -7.12 -1.74 -17.00
N ASN A 198 -6.69 -1.80 -18.26
CA ASN A 198 -5.35 -1.37 -18.68
C ASN A 198 -5.13 0.14 -18.51
N HIS A 199 -6.13 0.97 -18.82
CA HIS A 199 -6.03 2.42 -18.60
C HIS A 199 -5.90 2.78 -17.11
N LEU A 200 -6.66 2.10 -16.24
CA LEU A 200 -6.59 2.32 -14.80
C LEU A 200 -5.29 1.78 -14.19
N ALA A 201 -4.77 0.65 -14.67
CA ALA A 201 -3.44 0.17 -14.34
C ALA A 201 -2.36 1.21 -14.69
N GLN A 202 -2.35 1.71 -15.93
CA GLN A 202 -1.38 2.71 -16.38
C GLN A 202 -1.49 4.04 -15.62
N PHE A 203 -2.70 4.47 -15.29
CA PHE A 203 -2.93 5.62 -14.41
C PHE A 203 -2.30 5.40 -13.03
N GLY A 204 -2.61 4.29 -12.36
CA GLY A 204 -2.06 3.96 -11.05
C GLY A 204 -0.53 3.82 -11.06
N PHE A 205 0.03 3.21 -12.11
CA PHE A 205 1.47 3.11 -12.33
C PHE A 205 2.13 4.49 -12.43
N ASN A 206 1.62 5.37 -13.31
CA ASN A 206 2.18 6.71 -13.51
C ASN A 206 2.08 7.56 -12.23
N CYS A 207 0.94 7.49 -11.52
CA CYS A 207 0.76 8.14 -10.23
C CYS A 207 1.75 7.62 -9.18
N GLY A 208 2.00 6.30 -9.13
CA GLY A 208 2.92 5.71 -8.17
C GLY A 208 4.40 6.03 -8.45
N VAL A 209 4.81 6.10 -9.73
CA VAL A 209 6.15 6.58 -10.11
C VAL A 209 6.32 8.04 -9.71
N ALA A 210 5.34 8.89 -10.03
CA ALA A 210 5.38 10.30 -9.64
C ALA A 210 5.38 10.49 -8.11
N PHE A 211 4.64 9.65 -7.38
CA PHE A 211 4.63 9.65 -5.92
C PHE A 211 6.02 9.33 -5.35
N GLN A 212 6.65 8.23 -5.79
CA GLN A 212 7.94 7.82 -5.22
C GLN A 212 9.07 8.81 -5.57
N LEU A 213 9.12 9.33 -6.79
CA LEU A 213 10.09 10.37 -7.16
C LEU A 213 9.95 11.66 -6.33
N MET A 214 8.72 11.97 -5.87
CA MET A 214 8.48 13.10 -4.95
C MET A 214 8.82 12.76 -3.50
N ASP A 215 8.57 11.52 -3.05
CA ASP A 215 8.92 11.01 -1.72
C ASP A 215 10.45 11.05 -1.54
N ASP A 216 11.20 10.46 -2.47
CA ASP A 216 12.67 10.46 -2.51
C ASP A 216 13.23 11.90 -2.51
N LEU A 217 12.61 12.83 -3.25
CA LEU A 217 13.02 14.24 -3.25
C LEU A 217 12.73 14.94 -1.90
N LEU A 218 11.65 14.56 -1.22
CA LEU A 218 11.27 15.10 0.08
C LEU A 218 12.22 14.61 1.19
N ASP A 219 12.80 13.41 1.09
CA ASP A 219 13.81 12.94 2.05
C ASP A 219 15.08 13.81 2.07
N TYR A 220 15.46 14.42 0.94
CA TYR A 220 16.58 15.37 0.87
C TYR A 220 16.20 16.83 1.19
N THR A 221 14.94 17.22 0.95
CA THR A 221 14.51 18.63 1.02
C THR A 221 13.67 18.98 2.24
N SER A 222 13.12 17.99 2.95
CA SER A 222 12.37 18.21 4.18
C SER A 222 13.31 18.55 5.33
N SER A 223 13.18 19.77 5.85
CA SER A 223 13.84 20.15 7.11
C SER A 223 13.13 19.43 8.27
N GLN A 224 13.88 18.75 9.14
CA GLN A 224 13.31 18.21 10.37
C GLN A 224 12.82 19.33 11.29
N ASN A 225 11.50 19.53 11.29
CA ASN A 225 10.73 20.38 12.21
C ASN A 225 9.64 19.55 12.92
#